data_AF-A0A3M1NFT9-F1
#
_entry.id   AF-A0A3M1NFT9-F1
#
_cell.length_a   1.000
_cell.length_b   1.000
_cell.length_c   1.000
_cell.angle_alpha   90.00
_cell.angle_beta   90.00
_cell.angle_gamma   90.00
#
_symmetry.space_group_name_H-M   'P 1'
#
loop_
_entity.id
_entity.type
_entity.pdbx_description
1 polymer ?
#
loop_
_entity_poly.entity_id
_entity_poly.type
_entity_poly.pdbx_seq_one_letter_code
_entity_poly.pdbx_strand_id
1 'polypeptide(L)'
;MPRHRKRLAKIIAAVALGGAVVVGVGYANEARKEVVFLCGNFGPGVPEASVRRQLDTGHFLRYRTKDGPAGRRIVADSPLTLGLYRCVVELEADGTVRAARVE
;
A
#
# COMPACT_ATOMS: atom_id res chain seq x y z
N MET A 1 26.29 5.71 41.44
CA MET A 1 26.15 4.66 40.40
C MET A 1 24.79 4.55 39.66
N PRO A 2 23.60 4.99 40.16
CA PRO A 2 22.32 4.74 39.46
C PRO A 2 22.04 5.69 38.27
N ARG A 3 22.64 6.88 38.23
CA ARG A 3 22.41 7.88 37.16
C ARG A 3 22.98 7.47 35.80
N HIS A 4 24.15 6.80 35.77
CA HIS A 4 24.78 6.37 34.52
C HIS A 4 24.03 5.23 33.85
N ARG A 5 23.55 4.24 34.62
CA ARG A 5 22.71 3.15 34.12
C ARG A 5 21.38 3.66 33.53
N LYS A 6 20.73 4.63 34.19
CA LYS A 6 19.51 5.28 33.67
C LYS A 6 19.77 6.07 32.38
N ARG A 7 20.91 6.76 32.27
CA ARG A 7 21.30 7.45 31.03
C ARG A 7 21.58 6.48 29.89
N LEU A 8 22.32 5.40 30.17
CA LEU A 8 22.60 4.35 29.18
C LEU A 8 21.32 3.68 28.67
N ALA A 9 20.41 3.33 29.57
CA ALA A 9 19.12 2.76 29.20
C ALA A 9 18.30 3.69 28.30
N LYS A 10 18.30 5.00 28.57
CA LYS A 10 17.64 6.00 27.71
C LYS A 10 18.26 6.08 26.32
N ILE A 11 19.59 6.02 26.23
CA ILE A 11 20.29 6.03 24.93
C ILE A 11 19.94 4.78 24.13
N ILE A 12 20.01 3.59 24.75
CA ILE A 12 19.66 2.33 24.09
C ILE A 12 18.21 2.36 23.59
N ALA A 13 17.27 2.81 24.43
CA ALA A 13 15.87 2.94 24.03
C ALA A 13 15.68 3.91 22.86
N ALA A 14 16.38 5.05 22.87
CA ALA A 14 16.32 6.02 21.78
C ALA A 14 16.89 5.46 20.47
N VAL A 15 18.01 4.75 20.52
CA VAL A 15 18.61 4.10 19.34
C VAL A 15 17.71 3.00 18.79
N ALA A 16 17.15 2.16 19.67
CA ALA A 16 16.24 1.09 19.27
C ALA A 16 14.97 1.66 18.61
N LEU A 17 14.38 2.71 19.20
CA LEU A 17 13.22 3.39 18.63
C LEU A 17 13.56 4.04 17.29
N GLY A 18 14.69 4.74 17.20
CA GLY A 18 15.17 5.34 15.96
C GLY A 18 15.38 4.30 14.86
N GLY A 19 16.02 3.17 15.18
CA GLY A 19 16.21 2.06 14.25
C GLY A 19 14.89 1.47 13.76
N ALA A 20 13.94 1.23 14.67
CA ALA A 20 12.61 0.74 14.31
C ALA A 20 11.85 1.70 13.37
N VAL A 21 11.96 3.01 13.61
CA VAL A 21 11.36 4.03 12.73
C VAL A 21 11.98 3.99 11.35
N VAL A 22 13.32 3.94 11.23
CA VAL A 22 14.01 3.88 9.94
C VAL A 22 13.58 2.65 9.14
N VAL A 23 13.55 1.48 9.79
CA VAL A 23 13.09 0.24 9.16
C VAL A 23 11.62 0.36 8.73
N GLY A 24 10.75 0.86 9.59
CA GLY A 24 9.33 1.07 9.28
C GLY A 24 9.10 1.98 8.08
N VAL A 25 9.84 3.10 8.00
CA VAL A 25 9.79 4.02 6.85
C VAL A 25 10.30 3.33 5.57
N GLY A 26 11.34 2.51 5.66
CA GLY A 26 11.82 1.71 4.53
C GLY A 26 10.75 0.80 3.96
N TYR A 27 10.10 -0.01 4.81
CA TYR A 27 8.99 -0.88 4.40
C TYR A 27 7.79 -0.09 3.85
N ALA A 28 7.44 1.04 4.46
CA ALA A 28 6.37 1.91 3.96
C ALA A 28 6.69 2.45 2.56
N ASN A 29 7.95 2.77 2.27
CA ASN A 29 8.39 3.23 0.95
C ASN A 29 8.31 2.12 -0.10
N GLU A 30 8.71 0.88 0.22
CA GLU A 30 8.56 -0.25 -0.69
C GLU A 30 7.08 -0.57 -0.95
N ALA A 31 6.23 -0.54 0.08
CA ALA A 31 4.80 -0.70 -0.07
C ALA A 31 4.17 0.39 -0.97
N ARG A 32 4.61 1.65 -0.85
CA ARG A 32 4.19 2.74 -1.74
C ARG A 32 4.57 2.46 -3.18
N LYS A 33 5.83 2.08 -3.44
CA LYS A 33 6.31 1.78 -4.80
C LYS A 33 5.49 0.65 -5.42
N GLU A 34 5.21 -0.40 -4.66
CA GLU A 34 4.40 -1.53 -5.13
C GLU A 34 3.00 -1.08 -5.57
N VAL A 35 2.29 -0.31 -4.74
CA VAL A 35 0.96 0.23 -5.09
C VAL A 35 1.02 1.05 -6.39
N VAL A 36 2.00 1.95 -6.51
CA VAL A 36 2.16 2.82 -7.69
C VAL A 36 2.50 2.00 -8.94
N PHE A 37 3.43 1.06 -8.82
CA PHE A 37 3.90 0.22 -9.92
C PHE A 37 2.77 -0.64 -10.49
N LEU A 38 2.06 -1.39 -9.63
CA LEU A 38 0.96 -2.24 -10.07
C LEU A 38 -0.20 -1.42 -10.64
N CYS A 39 -0.50 -0.24 -10.08
CA CYS A 39 -1.55 0.62 -10.61
C CYS A 39 -1.29 1.03 -12.06
N GLY A 40 -0.02 1.25 -12.41
CA GLY A 40 0.40 1.59 -13.77
C GLY A 40 0.10 0.51 -14.82
N ASN A 41 -0.16 -0.73 -14.39
CA ASN A 41 -0.47 -1.84 -15.30
C ASN A 41 -1.95 -1.88 -15.73
N PHE A 42 -2.82 -1.08 -15.12
CA PHE A 42 -4.26 -1.17 -15.31
C PHE A 42 -4.79 -0.06 -16.23
N GLY A 43 -4.57 -0.23 -17.53
CA GLY A 43 -5.14 0.64 -18.57
C GLY A 43 -6.57 0.25 -18.98
N PRO A 44 -7.25 1.09 -19.78
CA PRO A 44 -8.57 0.77 -20.31
C PRO A 44 -8.62 -0.56 -21.07
N GLY A 45 -9.69 -1.33 -20.91
CA GLY A 45 -9.90 -2.63 -21.57
C GLY A 45 -9.22 -3.83 -20.89
N VAL A 46 -8.40 -3.61 -19.85
CA VAL A 46 -7.81 -4.72 -19.07
C VAL A 46 -8.92 -5.51 -18.36
N PRO A 47 -9.01 -6.84 -18.45
CA PRO A 47 -10.04 -7.60 -17.77
C PRO A 47 -9.88 -7.57 -16.24
N GLU A 48 -10.99 -7.55 -15.49
CA GLU A 48 -10.99 -7.60 -14.01
C GLU A 48 -10.16 -8.78 -13.47
N ALA A 49 -10.24 -9.95 -14.11
CA ALA A 49 -9.45 -11.11 -13.72
C ALA A 49 -7.93 -10.87 -13.83
N SER A 50 -7.49 -10.08 -14.82
CA SER A 50 -6.08 -9.70 -14.96
C SER A 50 -5.64 -8.73 -13.86
N VAL A 51 -6.51 -7.77 -13.51
CA VAL A 51 -6.28 -6.86 -12.38
C VAL A 51 -6.09 -7.66 -11.10
N ARG A 52 -7.02 -8.56 -10.78
CA ARG A 52 -6.95 -9.40 -9.57
C ARG A 52 -5.68 -10.24 -9.51
N ARG A 53 -5.36 -10.96 -10.59
CA ARG A 53 -4.14 -11.79 -10.65
C ARG A 53 -2.87 -10.98 -10.38
N GLN A 54 -2.76 -9.77 -10.91
CA GLN A 54 -1.59 -8.91 -10.67
C GLN A 54 -1.59 -8.30 -9.27
N LEU A 55 -2.75 -7.97 -8.71
CA LEU A 55 -2.83 -7.54 -7.31
C LEU A 55 -2.46 -8.69 -6.35
N ASP A 56 -2.83 -9.92 -6.68
CA ASP A 56 -2.49 -11.12 -5.89
C ASP A 56 -0.97 -11.41 -5.87
N THR A 57 -0.16 -10.83 -6.77
CA THR A 57 1.31 -10.94 -6.70
C THR A 57 1.94 -9.96 -5.72
N GLY A 58 1.18 -9.04 -5.14
CA GLY A 58 1.70 -8.05 -4.21
C GLY A 58 2.08 -8.64 -2.85
N HIS A 59 3.15 -8.10 -2.27
CA HIS A 59 3.68 -8.51 -0.97
C HIS A 59 3.18 -7.63 0.19
N PHE A 60 2.93 -6.34 -0.06
CA PHE A 60 2.55 -5.36 0.96
C PHE A 60 1.16 -4.78 0.76
N LEU A 61 0.47 -5.19 -0.31
CA LEU A 61 -0.84 -4.67 -0.67
C LEU A 61 -1.98 -5.54 -0.16
N ARG A 62 -3.14 -4.92 -0.06
CA ARG A 62 -4.44 -5.57 0.06
C ARG A 62 -5.40 -4.85 -0.86
N TYR A 63 -6.45 -5.54 -1.31
CA TYR A 63 -7.48 -4.89 -2.13
C TYR A 63 -8.88 -5.36 -1.75
N ARG A 64 -9.85 -4.53 -2.13
CA ARG A 64 -11.28 -4.79 -1.94
C ARG A 64 -12.07 -4.26 -3.11
N THR A 65 -13.15 -4.95 -3.43
CA THR A 65 -14.14 -4.47 -4.40
C THR A 65 -15.17 -3.62 -3.67
N LYS A 66 -15.54 -2.48 -4.26
CA LYS A 66 -16.65 -1.63 -3.80
C LYS A 66 -17.60 -1.43 -4.97
N ASP A 67 -18.86 -1.79 -4.77
CA ASP A 67 -19.92 -1.37 -5.68
C ASP A 67 -20.40 0.04 -5.30
N GLY A 68 -20.72 0.86 -6.29
CA GLY A 68 -21.22 2.21 -6.07
C GLY A 68 -22.10 2.69 -7.23
N PRO A 69 -22.72 3.88 -7.10
CA PRO A 69 -23.63 4.42 -8.12
C PRO A 69 -22.96 4.65 -9.48
N ALA A 70 -21.65 4.91 -9.48
CA ALA A 70 -20.83 5.13 -10.66
C ALA A 70 -20.25 3.83 -11.27
N GLY A 71 -20.65 2.67 -10.75
CA GLY A 71 -20.14 1.35 -11.16
C GLY A 71 -19.31 0.66 -10.08
N ARG A 72 -18.65 -0.43 -10.49
CA ARG A 72 -17.79 -1.24 -9.63
C ARG A 72 -16.36 -0.72 -9.67
N ARG A 73 -15.69 -0.71 -8.51
CA ARG A 73 -14.28 -0.32 -8.41
C ARG A 73 -13.51 -1.30 -7.53
N ILE A 74 -12.24 -1.52 -7.87
CA ILE A 74 -11.27 -2.23 -7.04
C ILE A 74 -10.36 -1.18 -6.42
N VAL A 75 -10.22 -1.23 -5.10
CA VAL A 75 -9.35 -0.32 -4.34
C VAL A 75 -8.25 -1.14 -3.71
N ALA A 76 -7.02 -0.93 -4.15
CA ALA A 76 -5.82 -1.53 -3.59
C ALA A 76 -5.04 -0.50 -2.76
N ASP A 77 -4.65 -0.85 -1.53
CA ASP A 77 -3.83 0.00 -0.65
C ASP A 77 -2.84 -0.85 0.15
N SER A 78 -2.04 -0.21 1.00
CA SER A 78 -1.19 -0.91 1.96
C SER A 78 -1.43 -0.41 3.40
N PRO A 79 -1.51 -1.32 4.38
CA PRO A 79 -1.47 -0.94 5.80
C PRO A 79 -0.19 -0.19 6.17
N LEU A 80 0.94 -0.50 5.51
CA LEU A 80 2.24 0.09 5.80
C LEU A 80 2.33 1.55 5.35
N THR A 81 1.54 1.94 4.34
CA THR A 81 1.39 3.34 3.93
C THR A 81 0.28 4.06 4.69
N LEU A 82 -0.35 3.41 5.67
CA LEU A 82 -1.51 3.90 6.42
C LEU A 82 -2.69 4.28 5.51
N GLY A 83 -2.77 3.70 4.31
CA GLY A 83 -3.79 4.04 3.31
C GLY A 83 -3.66 5.45 2.71
N LEU A 84 -2.48 6.08 2.84
CA LEU A 84 -2.16 7.37 2.20
C LEU A 84 -1.92 7.25 0.69
N TYR A 85 -1.63 6.04 0.21
CA TYR A 85 -1.49 5.73 -1.21
C TYR A 85 -2.42 4.58 -1.56
N ARG A 86 -3.27 4.80 -2.56
CA ARG A 86 -4.27 3.81 -3.00
C ARG A 86 -4.30 3.79 -4.52
N CYS A 87 -4.38 2.60 -5.11
CA CYS A 87 -4.79 2.46 -6.50
C CYS A 87 -6.30 2.25 -6.56
N VAL A 88 -7.00 3.11 -7.28
CA VAL A 88 -8.42 2.97 -7.58
C VAL A 88 -8.57 2.58 -9.03
N VAL A 89 -9.06 1.36 -9.26
CA VAL A 89 -9.37 0.81 -10.58
C VAL A 89 -10.89 0.85 -10.75
N GLU A 90 -11.35 1.61 -11.74
CA GLU A 90 -12.76 1.69 -12.11
C GLU A 90 -13.06 0.69 -13.21
N LEU A 91 -14.16 -0.05 -13.07
CA LEU A 91 -14.58 -1.07 -14.02
C LEU A 91 -15.81 -0.61 -14.80
N GLU A 92 -15.89 -0.99 -16.06
CA GLU A 92 -17.09 -0.92 -16.89
C GLU A 92 -18.06 -2.06 -16.56
N ALA A 93 -19.27 -1.97 -17.10
CA ALA A 93 -20.32 -2.97 -16.91
C ALA A 93 -19.94 -4.35 -17.50
N ASP A 94 -19.06 -4.38 -18.51
CA ASP A 94 -18.55 -5.59 -19.14
C ASP A 94 -17.43 -6.29 -18.35
N GLY A 95 -17.00 -5.70 -17.21
CA GLY A 95 -15.95 -6.24 -16.36
C GLY A 95 -14.52 -5.90 -16.83
N THR A 96 -14.35 -4.93 -17.72
CA THR A 96 -13.04 -4.39 -18.08
C THR A 96 -12.72 -3.09 -17.36
N VAL A 97 -11.44 -2.74 -17.28
CA VAL A 97 -10.99 -1.48 -16.67
C VAL A 97 -11.42 -0.32 -17.55
N ARG A 98 -12.06 0.68 -16.93
CA ARG A 98 -12.30 1.99 -17.53
C ARG A 98 -11.10 2.92 -17.34
N ALA A 99 -10.60 2.97 -16.11
CA ALA A 99 -9.47 3.80 -15.71
C ALA A 99 -8.83 3.26 -14.42
N ALA A 100 -7.56 3.56 -14.21
CA ALA A 100 -6.89 3.39 -12.92
C ALA A 100 -6.09 4.62 -12.55
N ARG A 101 -6.07 4.96 -11.27
CA ARG A 101 -5.33 6.12 -10.75
C ARG A 101 -4.83 5.89 -9.33
N VAL A 102 -3.73 6.55 -9.01
CA VAL A 102 -3.21 6.63 -7.65
C VAL A 102 -3.85 7.83 -6.94
N GLU A 103 -4.40 7.59 -5.74
CA GLU A 103 -4.98 8.57 -4.82
C GLU A 103 -4.22 8.61 -3.50
#